data_AF-A0A7G9BMC4-F1
#
_entry.id   AF-A0A7G9BMC4-F1
#
_cell.length_a   1.000
_cell.length_b   1.000
_cell.length_c   1.000
_cell.angle_alpha   90.00
_cell.angle_beta   90.00
_cell.angle_gamma   90.00
#
_symmetry.space_group_name_H-M   'P 1'
#
loop_
_entity.id
_entity.type
_entity.pdbx_description
1 polymer ?
#
loop_
_entity_poly.entity_id
_entity_poly.type
_entity_poly.pdbx_seq_one_letter_code
_entity_poly.pdbx_strand_id
1 'polypeptide(L)'
;MNDNGKVVAALLTGLAAGAALGILFAPEKGSDTRDKLSDSLKDLGDAIKERTAEQVEQFNDLKERVVSTVKSKVKKGEAEIEEALEEHA
;
A
#
# COMPACT_ATOMS: atom_id res chain seq x y z
N MET A 1 -4.87 14.81 20.95
CA MET A 1 -3.87 14.42 19.95
C MET A 1 -4.40 13.17 19.27
N ASN A 2 -4.58 13.18 17.94
CA ASN A 2 -5.16 12.06 17.21
C ASN A 2 -4.16 11.55 16.15
N ASP A 3 -2.96 11.15 16.60
CA ASP A 3 -1.86 10.77 15.72
C ASP A 3 -2.20 9.55 14.85
N ASN A 4 -3.07 8.66 15.35
CA ASN A 4 -3.66 7.59 14.55
C ASN A 4 -4.46 8.12 13.34
N GLY A 5 -5.16 9.24 13.51
CA GLY A 5 -5.90 9.89 12.42
C GLY A 5 -4.99 10.41 11.32
N LYS A 6 -3.82 10.97 11.69
CA LYS A 6 -2.80 11.41 10.70
C LYS A 6 -2.21 10.22 9.95
N VAL A 7 -1.92 9.12 10.63
CA VAL A 7 -1.39 7.90 10.00
C VAL A 7 -2.41 7.30 9.02
N VAL A 8 -3.69 7.20 9.41
CA VAL A 8 -4.74 6.71 8.51
C VAL A 8 -4.92 7.64 7.31
N ALA A 9 -4.90 8.97 7.51
CA ALA A 9 -5.00 9.93 6.42
C ALA A 9 -3.80 9.81 5.45
N ALA A 10 -2.58 9.68 5.97
CA ALA A 10 -1.38 9.50 5.16
C ALA A 10 -1.43 8.19 4.35
N LEU A 11 -1.88 7.09 4.95
CA LEU A 11 -2.07 5.81 4.27
C LEU A 11 -3.08 5.93 3.12
N LEU A 12 -4.26 6.50 3.39
CA LEU A 12 -5.32 6.67 2.38
C LEU A 12 -4.86 7.56 1.23
N THR A 13 -4.12 8.63 1.55
CA THR A 13 -3.56 9.54 0.55
C THR A 13 -2.52 8.81 -0.30
N GLY A 14 -1.63 8.03 0.31
CA GLY A 14 -0.66 7.20 -0.40
C GLY A 14 -1.31 6.14 -1.29
N LEU A 15 -2.36 5.49 -0.81
CA LEU A 15 -3.12 4.51 -1.59
C LEU A 15 -3.80 5.18 -2.79
N ALA A 16 -4.47 6.33 -2.58
CA ALA A 16 -5.12 7.06 -3.65
C ALA A 16 -4.12 7.54 -4.71
N ALA A 17 -3.00 8.12 -4.28
CA ALA A 17 -1.93 8.54 -5.18
C ALA A 17 -1.34 7.34 -5.95
N GLY A 18 -1.08 6.22 -5.26
CA GLY A 18 -0.56 4.99 -5.87
C GLY A 18 -1.53 4.39 -6.89
N ALA A 19 -2.82 4.33 -6.58
CA ALA A 19 -3.85 3.84 -7.50
C ALA A 19 -3.99 4.76 -8.72
N ALA A 20 -3.99 6.08 -8.53
CA ALA A 20 -4.05 7.04 -9.62
C ALA A 20 -2.85 6.90 -10.56
N LEU A 21 -1.64 6.80 -10.01
CA LEU A 21 -0.43 6.54 -10.79
C LEU A 21 -0.50 5.17 -11.48
N GLY A 22 -0.97 4.13 -10.79
CA GLY A 22 -1.13 2.79 -11.35
C GLY A 22 -2.06 2.76 -12.56
N ILE A 23 -3.23 3.42 -12.47
CA ILE A 23 -4.18 3.56 -13.58
C ILE A 23 -3.58 4.39 -14.72
N LEU A 24 -2.81 5.44 -14.42
CA LEU A 24 -2.17 6.27 -15.43
C LEU A 24 -1.07 5.53 -16.20
N PHE A 25 -0.24 4.75 -15.49
CA PHE A 25 0.86 3.98 -16.10
C PHE A 25 0.38 2.69 -16.78
N ALA A 26 -0.71 2.08 -16.31
CA ALA A 26 -1.32 0.89 -16.91
C ALA A 26 -2.77 1.19 -17.32
N PRO A 27 -2.99 1.89 -18.46
CA PRO A 27 -4.31 2.26 -18.90
C PRO A 27 -5.07 1.04 -19.43
N GLU A 28 -6.20 0.74 -18.80
CA GLU A 28 -7.20 -0.20 -19.30
C GLU A 28 -8.44 0.56 -19.79
N LYS A 29 -9.30 -0.12 -20.57
CA LYS A 29 -10.57 0.49 -20.97
C LYS A 29 -11.46 0.66 -19.74
N GLY A 30 -12.11 1.82 -19.63
CA GLY A 30 -12.97 2.13 -18.47
C GLY A 30 -14.14 1.15 -18.27
N SER A 31 -14.67 0.57 -19.36
CA SER A 31 -15.66 -0.53 -19.26
C SER A 31 -15.08 -1.71 -18.49
N ASP A 32 -13.90 -2.14 -18.90
CA ASP A 32 -13.24 -3.33 -18.39
C ASP A 32 -12.75 -3.09 -16.94
N THR A 33 -12.28 -1.87 -16.63
CA THR A 33 -11.93 -1.48 -15.26
C THR A 33 -13.14 -1.53 -14.33
N ARG A 34 -14.31 -1.05 -14.77
CA ARG A 34 -15.52 -1.07 -13.95
C ARG A 34 -16.01 -2.50 -13.72
N ASP A 35 -16.01 -3.32 -14.76
CA ASP A 35 -16.42 -4.72 -14.67
C ASP A 35 -15.49 -5.50 -13.72
N LYS A 36 -14.17 -5.36 -13.90
CA LYS A 36 -13.17 -5.94 -13.00
C LYS A 36 -13.30 -5.47 -11.55
N LEU A 37 -13.60 -4.18 -11.33
CA LEU A 37 -13.80 -3.64 -9.99
C LEU A 37 -15.04 -4.27 -9.34
N SER A 38 -16.15 -4.37 -10.07
CA SER A 38 -17.37 -4.99 -9.56
C SER A 38 -17.16 -6.45 -9.18
N ASP A 39 -16.47 -7.22 -10.01
CA ASP A 39 -16.13 -8.63 -9.71
C ASP A 39 -15.20 -8.72 -8.50
N SER A 40 -14.13 -7.92 -8.47
CA SER A 40 -13.17 -7.90 -7.37
C SER A 40 -13.81 -7.52 -6.03
N LEU A 41 -14.78 -6.59 -6.02
CA LEU A 41 -15.49 -6.20 -4.81
C LEU A 41 -16.40 -7.31 -4.28
N LYS A 42 -17.04 -8.06 -5.18
CA LYS A 42 -17.86 -9.21 -4.82
C LYS A 42 -16.99 -10.31 -4.21
N ASP A 43 -15.89 -10.66 -4.88
CA ASP A 43 -14.94 -11.67 -4.41
C ASP A 43 -14.31 -11.26 -3.06
N LEU A 44 -14.00 -9.98 -2.88
CA LEU A 44 -13.50 -9.46 -1.62
C LEU A 44 -14.53 -9.60 -0.48
N GLY A 45 -15.80 -9.31 -0.75
CA GLY A 45 -16.88 -9.47 0.23
C GLY A 45 -17.02 -10.92 0.70
N ASP A 46 -16.99 -11.86 -0.25
CA ASP A 46 -17.05 -13.29 0.03
C ASP A 46 -15.79 -13.77 0.78
N ALA A 47 -14.61 -13.32 0.35
CA ALA A 47 -13.34 -13.64 1.00
C ALA A 47 -13.27 -13.09 2.43
N ILE A 48 -13.71 -11.84 2.70
CA ILE A 48 -13.71 -11.27 4.06
C ILE A 48 -14.59 -12.13 4.98
N LYS A 49 -15.77 -12.53 4.49
CA LYS A 49 -16.70 -13.37 5.24
C LYS A 49 -16.08 -14.71 5.63
N GLU A 50 -15.25 -15.28 4.75
CA GLU A 50 -14.58 -16.56 4.96
C GLU A 50 -13.27 -16.45 5.76
N ARG A 51 -12.52 -15.34 5.62
CA ARG A 51 -11.18 -15.13 6.18
C ARG A 51 -11.15 -14.65 7.64
N THR A 52 -12.31 -14.34 8.24
CA THR A 52 -12.40 -13.66 9.55
C THR A 52 -11.86 -14.48 10.72
N ALA A 53 -11.76 -15.82 10.62
CA ALA A 53 -11.30 -16.66 11.73
C ALA A 53 -9.86 -17.22 11.58
N GLU A 54 -9.43 -17.64 10.37
CA GLU A 54 -8.19 -18.42 10.21
C GLU A 54 -7.02 -17.64 9.59
N GLN A 55 -7.25 -16.48 8.96
CA GLN A 55 -6.20 -15.79 8.17
C GLN A 55 -5.43 -14.72 8.94
N VAL A 56 -5.87 -14.35 10.15
CA VAL A 56 -5.29 -13.23 10.91
C VAL A 56 -3.82 -13.50 11.30
N GLU A 57 -3.47 -14.75 11.59
CA GLU A 57 -2.10 -15.12 11.96
C GLU A 57 -1.12 -14.93 10.79
N GLN A 58 -1.47 -15.39 9.60
CA GLN A 58 -0.62 -15.22 8.40
C GLN A 58 -0.48 -13.74 8.01
N PHE A 59 -1.46 -12.91 8.35
CA PHE A 59 -1.42 -11.48 8.06
C PHE A 59 -0.37 -10.76 8.92
N ASN A 60 -0.16 -11.19 10.17
CA ASN A 60 0.84 -10.59 11.06
C ASN A 60 2.27 -10.83 10.55
N ASP A 61 2.58 -12.05 10.10
CA ASP A 61 3.88 -12.37 9.50
C ASP A 61 4.16 -11.55 8.24
N LEU A 62 3.15 -11.39 7.39
CA LEU A 62 3.26 -10.60 6.17
C LEU A 62 3.48 -9.12 6.49
N LYS A 63 2.74 -8.59 7.46
CA LYS A 63 2.90 -7.21 7.94
C LYS A 63 4.32 -6.96 8.43
N GLU A 64 4.88 -7.86 9.23
CA GLU A 64 6.22 -7.69 9.80
C GLU A 64 7.33 -7.77 8.72
N ARG A 65 7.17 -8.66 7.72
CA ARG A 65 8.06 -8.72 6.56
C ARG A 65 8.00 -7.46 5.69
N VAL A 66 6.81 -6.93 5.45
CA VAL A 66 6.64 -5.69 4.67
C VAL A 66 7.25 -4.52 5.42
N VAL A 67 6.96 -4.37 6.72
CA VAL A 67 7.49 -3.28 7.54
C VAL A 67 9.02 -3.34 7.62
N SER A 68 9.61 -4.53 7.80
CA SER A 68 11.07 -4.68 7.86
C SER A 68 11.75 -4.38 6.53
N THR A 69 11.17 -4.83 5.41
CA THR A 69 11.69 -4.57 4.06
C THR A 69 11.63 -3.08 3.72
N VAL A 70 10.48 -2.43 4.00
CA VAL A 70 10.31 -0.99 3.80
C VAL A 70 11.28 -0.22 4.68
N LYS A 71 11.39 -0.55 5.98
CA LYS A 71 12.34 0.12 6.89
C LYS A 71 13.79 -0.04 6.42
N SER A 72 14.18 -1.20 5.90
CA SER A 72 15.54 -1.41 5.40
C SER A 72 15.82 -0.61 4.12
N LYS A 73 14.88 -0.59 3.17
CA LYS A 73 15.04 0.17 1.92
C LYS A 73 14.98 1.68 2.15
N VAL A 74 14.07 2.15 3.01
CA VAL A 74 14.00 3.56 3.42
C VAL A 74 15.30 3.98 4.09
N LYS A 75 15.82 3.22 5.05
CA LYS A 75 17.10 3.55 5.69
C LYS A 75 18.29 3.60 4.72
N LYS A 76 18.35 2.69 3.75
CA LYS A 76 19.39 2.72 2.71
C LYS A 76 19.25 3.93 1.80
N GLY A 77 18.03 4.21 1.35
CA GLY A 77 17.75 5.39 0.53
C GLY A 77 17.97 6.70 1.29
N GLU A 78 17.64 6.76 2.57
CA GLU A 78 17.92 7.91 3.43
C GLU A 78 19.44 8.14 3.56
N ALA A 79 20.23 7.09 3.77
CA ALA A 79 21.69 7.22 3.83
C ALA A 79 22.29 7.69 2.49
N GLU A 80 21.82 7.15 1.35
CA GLU A 80 22.26 7.59 0.02
C GLU A 80 21.82 9.03 -0.30
N ILE A 81 20.66 9.46 0.20
CA ILE A 81 20.16 10.83 0.03
C ILE A 81 20.92 11.82 0.94
N GLU A 82 21.23 11.43 2.18
CA GLU A 82 22.09 12.22 3.09
C GLU A 82 23.49 12.40 2.53
N GLU A 83 24.11 11.33 2.02
CA GLU A 83 25.45 11.37 1.41
C GLU A 83 25.47 12.27 0.17
N ALA A 84 24.46 12.18 -0.70
CA ALA A 84 24.33 13.05 -1.87
C ALA A 84 23.98 14.51 -1.54
N LEU A 85 23.32 14.77 -0.41
CA LEU A 85 23.04 16.11 0.10
C LEU A 85 24.28 16.77 0.73
N GLU A 86 25.10 16.00 1.44
CA GLU A 86 26.36 16.48 2.04
C GLU A 86 27.47 16.69 1.00
N GLU A 87 27.54 15.89 -0.07
CA GLU A 87 28.54 16.06 -1.14
C GLU A 87 28.28 17.32 -2.01
N HIS A 88 27.04 17.82 -2.02
CA HIS A 88 26.63 19.00 -2.80
C HIS A 88 26.38 20.28 -1.98
N ALA A 89 26.66 20.28 -0.67
CA ALA A 89 26.61 21.46 0.22
C ALA A 89 28.01 22.03 0.51
#